data_AF-A0A965WQ25-F1
#
_entry.id   AF-A0A965WQ25-F1
#
_cell.length_a   1.000
_cell.length_b   1.000
_cell.length_c   1.000
_cell.angle_alpha   90.00
_cell.angle_beta   90.00
_cell.angle_gamma   90.00
#
_symmetry.space_group_name_H-M   'P 1'
#
loop_
_entity.id
_entity.type
_entity.pdbx_description
1 polymer ?
#
loop_
_entity_poly.entity_id
_entity_poly.type
_entity_poly.pdbx_seq_one_letter_code
_entity_poly.pdbx_strand_id
1 'polypeptide(L)'
;MASSHFAHQTNKQEQLEHLFHSLYPYDNDNHFNRLLQIMAAAASDRSDTLKAADQGDSNWYMSNHLVGMMLYTDLFAGDLARVIEKIPYFKELGITYIHFMPLLKARDGENDGGYAVADYREIDPRFGTMDQFRDLVARLRAEGIHVCLDYVVNHTAKDHDWALRALAGEKEYQDLYFMYDTDDVPRKFEETVPEV
;
A
#
# COMPACT_ATOMS: atom_id res chain seq x y z
N MET A 1 -31.45 -14.63 7.14
CA MET A 1 -30.24 -13.86 7.52
C MET A 1 -29.33 -13.52 6.32
N ALA A 2 -29.81 -13.56 5.07
CA ALA A 2 -29.04 -13.13 3.89
C ALA A 2 -29.34 -11.68 3.44
N SER A 3 -30.44 -11.07 3.92
CA SER A 3 -30.90 -9.77 3.40
C SER A 3 -30.22 -8.55 4.03
N SER A 4 -29.59 -8.66 5.20
CA SER A 4 -28.89 -7.53 5.84
C SER A 4 -27.47 -7.32 5.31
N HIS A 5 -26.77 -8.40 4.93
CA HIS A 5 -25.42 -8.32 4.37
C HIS A 5 -25.44 -7.74 2.94
N PHE A 6 -26.43 -8.14 2.13
CA PHE A 6 -26.64 -7.60 0.78
C PHE A 6 -26.96 -6.09 0.82
N ALA A 7 -27.88 -5.64 1.68
CA ALA A 7 -28.26 -4.22 1.78
C ALA A 7 -27.10 -3.32 2.26
N HIS A 8 -26.22 -3.82 3.13
CA HIS A 8 -25.06 -3.05 3.59
C HIS A 8 -23.95 -2.94 2.52
N GLN A 9 -23.79 -3.97 1.68
CA GLN A 9 -22.84 -3.93 0.55
C GLN A 9 -23.31 -3.02 -0.59
N THR A 10 -24.61 -3.00 -0.90
CA THR A 10 -25.18 -2.11 -1.93
C THR A 10 -24.94 -0.63 -1.59
N ASN A 11 -25.08 -0.24 -0.32
CA ASN A 11 -24.82 1.13 0.13
C ASN A 11 -23.35 1.55 -0.04
N LYS A 12 -22.39 0.66 0.22
CA LYS A 12 -20.96 0.96 0.06
C LYS A 12 -20.54 1.10 -1.40
N GLN A 13 -21.13 0.32 -2.30
CA GLN A 13 -20.86 0.45 -3.74
C GLN A 13 -21.41 1.77 -4.28
N GLU A 14 -22.64 2.15 -3.92
CA GLU A 14 -23.24 3.44 -4.28
C GLU A 14 -22.38 4.60 -3.76
N GLN A 15 -21.90 4.50 -2.51
CA GLN A 15 -21.00 5.51 -1.95
C GLN A 15 -19.67 5.59 -2.73
N LEU A 16 -19.09 4.45 -3.09
CA LEU A 16 -17.85 4.39 -3.87
C LEU A 16 -18.04 5.03 -5.25
N GLU A 17 -19.15 4.72 -5.94
CA GLU A 17 -19.51 5.30 -7.23
C GLU A 17 -19.66 6.81 -7.13
N HIS A 18 -20.42 7.29 -6.14
CA HIS A 18 -20.59 8.71 -5.88
C HIS A 18 -19.24 9.41 -5.65
N LEU A 19 -18.36 8.85 -4.81
CA LEU A 19 -17.05 9.44 -4.52
C LEU A 19 -16.16 9.45 -5.77
N PHE A 20 -16.15 8.36 -6.54
CA PHE A 20 -15.38 8.26 -7.77
C PHE A 20 -15.79 9.33 -8.78
N HIS A 21 -17.09 9.46 -9.07
CA HIS A 21 -17.59 10.46 -10.01
C HIS A 21 -17.52 11.90 -9.49
N SER A 22 -17.42 12.10 -8.17
CA SER A 22 -17.16 13.43 -7.60
C SER A 22 -15.75 13.95 -7.92
N LEU A 23 -14.79 13.04 -8.09
CA LEU A 23 -13.41 13.36 -8.48
C LEU A 23 -13.22 13.32 -10.01
N TYR A 24 -13.91 12.41 -10.69
CA TYR A 24 -13.79 12.14 -12.12
C TYR A 24 -15.15 12.27 -12.85
N PRO A 25 -15.66 13.50 -13.04
CA PRO A 25 -17.06 13.72 -13.42
C PRO A 25 -17.42 13.44 -14.89
N TYR A 26 -16.45 13.25 -15.79
CA TYR A 26 -16.70 13.15 -17.23
C TYR A 26 -16.21 11.82 -17.81
N ASP A 27 -17.09 11.06 -18.47
CA ASP A 27 -16.79 9.88 -19.30
C ASP A 27 -15.82 8.86 -18.65
N ASN A 28 -16.06 8.53 -17.38
CA ASN A 28 -15.18 7.64 -16.59
C ASN A 28 -15.85 6.33 -16.14
N ASP A 29 -17.04 6.02 -16.66
CA ASP A 29 -17.77 4.79 -16.32
C ASP A 29 -16.98 3.53 -16.67
N ASN A 30 -16.22 3.56 -17.77
CA ASN A 30 -15.33 2.45 -18.15
C ASN A 30 -14.22 2.23 -17.12
N HIS A 31 -13.62 3.31 -16.59
CA HIS A 31 -12.60 3.24 -15.54
C HIS A 31 -13.21 2.77 -14.21
N PHE A 32 -14.41 3.23 -13.87
CA PHE A 32 -15.12 2.76 -12.68
C PHE A 32 -15.45 1.26 -12.76
N ASN A 33 -15.98 0.81 -13.90
CA ASN A 33 -16.23 -0.60 -14.14
C ASN A 33 -14.94 -1.43 -14.09
N ARG A 34 -13.82 -0.89 -14.59
CA ARG A 34 -12.52 -1.54 -14.48
C ARG A 34 -12.06 -1.66 -13.02
N LEU A 35 -12.25 -0.62 -12.20
CA LEU A 35 -11.99 -0.67 -10.77
C LEU A 35 -12.81 -1.79 -10.09
N LEU A 36 -14.11 -1.88 -10.39
CA LEU A 36 -14.96 -2.94 -9.84
C LEU A 36 -14.49 -4.34 -10.25
N GLN A 37 -14.03 -4.53 -11.50
CA GLN A 37 -13.44 -5.80 -11.95
C GLN A 37 -12.17 -6.16 -11.18
N ILE A 38 -11.28 -5.18 -10.95
CA ILE A 38 -10.04 -5.39 -10.18
C ILE A 38 -10.38 -5.77 -8.73
N MET A 39 -11.33 -5.07 -8.11
CA MET A 39 -11.78 -5.37 -6.75
C MET A 39 -12.40 -6.77 -6.65
N ALA A 40 -13.23 -7.15 -7.62
CA ALA A 40 -13.86 -8.47 -7.66
C ALA A 40 -12.82 -9.60 -7.83
N ALA A 41 -11.83 -9.41 -8.72
CA ALA A 41 -10.72 -10.35 -8.88
C ALA A 41 -9.90 -10.49 -7.59
N ALA A 42 -9.53 -9.37 -6.96
CA ALA A 42 -8.80 -9.38 -5.69
C ALA A 42 -9.60 -10.04 -4.55
N ALA A 43 -10.92 -9.83 -4.49
CA ALA A 43 -11.79 -10.48 -3.52
C ALA A 43 -11.90 -11.99 -3.74
N SER A 44 -11.92 -12.43 -5.00
CA SER A 44 -11.88 -13.84 -5.38
C SER A 44 -10.58 -14.51 -4.92
N ASP A 45 -9.44 -13.87 -5.23
CA ASP A 45 -8.09 -14.38 -4.94
C ASP A 45 -7.70 -14.31 -3.45
N ARG A 46 -8.47 -13.58 -2.63
CA ARG A 46 -8.23 -13.46 -1.19
C ARG A 46 -8.33 -14.83 -0.51
N SER A 47 -7.32 -15.20 0.28
CA SER A 47 -7.27 -16.50 0.94
C SER A 47 -8.35 -16.66 2.02
N ASP A 48 -8.75 -17.89 2.30
CA ASP A 48 -9.78 -18.18 3.31
C ASP A 48 -9.42 -17.67 4.70
N THR A 49 -8.13 -17.72 5.07
CA THR A 49 -7.62 -17.16 6.33
C THR A 49 -7.77 -15.64 6.41
N LEU A 50 -7.66 -14.94 5.29
CA LEU A 50 -7.88 -13.49 5.24
C LEU A 50 -9.38 -13.15 5.20
N LYS A 51 -10.18 -13.92 4.45
CA LYS A 51 -11.65 -13.80 4.45
C LYS A 51 -12.25 -14.01 5.85
N ALA A 52 -11.73 -14.97 6.61
CA ALA A 52 -12.14 -15.19 8.00
C ALA A 52 -11.79 -13.99 8.90
N ALA A 53 -10.62 -13.37 8.68
CA ALA A 53 -10.20 -12.20 9.45
C ALA A 53 -11.03 -10.94 9.14
N ASP A 54 -11.56 -10.82 7.91
CA ASP A 54 -12.46 -9.71 7.53
C ASP A 54 -13.77 -9.71 8.34
N GLN A 55 -14.15 -10.85 8.93
CA GLN A 55 -15.34 -10.99 9.78
C GLN A 55 -15.04 -10.70 11.27
N GLY A 56 -13.82 -10.28 11.59
CA GLY A 56 -13.39 -9.95 12.94
C GLY A 56 -14.05 -8.68 13.50
N ASP A 57 -13.74 -8.36 14.76
CA ASP A 57 -14.21 -7.15 15.43
C ASP A 57 -13.75 -5.90 14.67
N SER A 58 -14.68 -5.03 14.28
CA SER A 58 -14.36 -3.78 13.57
C SER A 58 -13.64 -2.76 14.44
N ASN A 59 -13.66 -2.89 15.76
CA ASN A 59 -13.06 -1.95 16.71
C ASN A 59 -11.72 -2.44 17.29
N TRP A 60 -11.12 -3.47 16.71
CA TRP A 60 -9.87 -4.07 17.20
C TRP A 60 -8.74 -3.04 17.41
N TYR A 61 -8.65 -2.02 16.55
CA TYR A 61 -7.64 -0.96 16.61
C TYR A 61 -7.85 0.04 17.77
N MET A 62 -9.01 -0.01 18.44
CA MET A 62 -9.30 0.81 19.63
C MET A 62 -8.96 0.10 20.94
N SER A 63 -8.48 -1.15 20.87
CA SER A 63 -8.12 -1.94 22.03
C SER A 63 -6.96 -1.32 22.80
N ASN A 64 -7.06 -1.27 24.13
CA ASN A 64 -5.96 -0.88 25.01
C ASN A 64 -4.84 -1.93 25.09
N HIS A 65 -5.02 -3.09 24.44
CA HIS A 65 -3.98 -4.11 24.26
C HIS A 65 -3.17 -3.91 22.97
N LEU A 66 -3.48 -2.88 22.17
CA LEU A 66 -2.71 -2.55 20.98
C LEU A 66 -1.40 -1.85 21.37
N VAL A 67 -0.28 -2.52 21.12
CA VAL A 67 1.07 -2.00 21.36
C VAL A 67 1.84 -2.07 20.05
N GLY A 68 2.13 -0.88 19.50
CA GLY A 68 2.79 -0.71 18.22
C GLY A 68 4.31 -0.62 18.34
N MET A 69 5.00 -1.21 17.37
CA MET A 69 6.43 -1.01 17.13
C MET A 69 6.65 -0.63 15.67
N MET A 70 7.50 0.35 15.43
CA MET A 70 7.97 0.73 14.09
C MET A 70 9.43 0.29 13.94
N LEU A 71 9.80 -0.29 12.80
CA LEU A 71 11.17 -0.72 12.56
C LEU A 71 11.56 -0.65 11.08
N TYR A 72 12.85 -0.35 10.85
CA TYR A 72 13.54 -0.63 9.60
C TYR A 72 14.09 -2.06 9.64
N THR A 73 13.76 -2.86 8.62
CA THR A 73 14.08 -4.29 8.59
C THR A 73 15.59 -4.56 8.65
N ASP A 74 16.38 -3.83 7.87
CA ASP A 74 17.83 -3.90 7.85
C ASP A 74 18.46 -3.47 9.17
N LEU A 75 18.04 -2.33 9.72
CA LEU A 75 18.61 -1.81 10.97
C LEU A 75 18.26 -2.68 12.18
N PHE A 76 17.06 -3.27 12.20
CA PHE A 76 16.59 -4.07 13.32
C PHE A 76 17.09 -5.52 13.27
N ALA A 77 17.03 -6.17 12.10
CA ALA A 77 17.32 -7.59 11.98
C ALA A 77 18.14 -7.97 10.73
N GLY A 78 18.36 -7.05 9.80
CA GLY A 78 19.08 -7.29 8.54
C GLY A 78 18.14 -7.64 7.39
N ASP A 79 17.31 -8.67 7.55
CA ASP A 79 16.41 -9.17 6.51
C ASP A 79 15.15 -9.80 7.10
N LEU A 80 14.19 -10.17 6.23
CA LEU A 80 12.90 -10.74 6.66
C LEU A 80 13.05 -12.08 7.39
N ALA A 81 14.03 -12.91 7.01
CA ALA A 81 14.24 -14.21 7.66
C ALA A 81 14.70 -14.02 9.10
N ARG A 82 15.59 -13.04 9.34
CA ARG A 82 16.05 -12.69 10.68
C ARG A 82 14.98 -11.97 11.50
N VAL A 83 14.05 -11.25 10.87
CA VAL A 83 12.85 -10.74 11.57
C VAL A 83 12.00 -11.90 12.11
N ILE A 84 11.83 -12.99 11.34
CA ILE A 84 11.09 -14.18 11.81
C ILE A 84 11.73 -14.74 13.09
N GLU A 85 13.07 -14.76 13.18
CA GLU A 85 13.79 -15.18 14.39
C GLU A 85 13.53 -14.26 15.61
N LYS A 86 13.05 -13.03 15.40
CA LYS A 86 12.71 -12.06 16.46
C LYS A 86 11.26 -12.15 16.95
N ILE A 87 10.43 -13.02 16.38
CA ILE A 87 9.05 -13.20 16.84
C ILE A 87 8.94 -13.49 18.36
N PRO A 88 9.79 -14.36 18.96
CA PRO A 88 9.76 -14.56 20.41
C PRO A 88 10.02 -13.27 21.21
N TYR A 89 10.91 -12.40 20.71
CA TYR A 89 11.21 -11.11 21.33
C TYR A 89 10.01 -10.14 21.25
N PHE A 90 9.33 -10.07 20.10
CA PHE A 90 8.11 -9.26 19.97
C PHE A 90 7.02 -9.70 20.94
N LYS A 91 6.86 -11.02 21.14
CA LYS A 91 5.91 -11.57 22.10
C LYS A 91 6.29 -11.27 23.55
N GLU A 92 7.57 -11.41 23.89
CA GLU A 92 8.08 -11.08 25.22
C GLU A 92 7.81 -9.61 25.59
N LEU A 93 7.98 -8.70 24.62
CA LEU A 93 7.66 -7.28 24.78
C LEU A 93 6.16 -6.97 24.78
N GLY A 94 5.31 -7.92 24.39
CA GLY A 94 3.87 -7.71 24.25
C GLY A 94 3.49 -6.85 23.03
N ILE A 95 4.32 -6.82 21.99
CA ILE A 95 4.00 -6.13 20.73
C ILE A 95 2.86 -6.86 20.03
N THR A 96 1.83 -6.11 19.61
CA THR A 96 0.67 -6.64 18.88
C THR A 96 0.47 -5.97 17.53
N TYR A 97 1.30 -4.99 17.18
CA TYR A 97 1.27 -4.31 15.88
C TYR A 97 2.68 -3.92 15.46
N ILE A 98 3.09 -4.28 14.24
CA ILE A 98 4.39 -3.89 13.68
C ILE A 98 4.16 -3.10 12.39
N HIS A 99 4.69 -1.89 12.37
CA HIS A 99 4.87 -1.10 11.15
C HIS A 99 6.29 -1.32 10.64
N PHE A 100 6.40 -1.98 9.48
CA PHE A 100 7.64 -2.07 8.75
C PHE A 100 7.79 -0.81 7.89
N MET A 101 8.88 -0.07 8.13
CA MET A 101 9.34 0.97 7.21
C MET A 101 9.56 0.38 5.79
N PRO A 102 9.58 1.19 4.73
CA PRO A 102 9.38 0.72 3.35
C PRO A 102 10.17 -0.54 2.98
N LEU A 103 9.42 -1.58 2.59
CA LEU A 103 9.93 -2.91 2.22
C LEU A 103 9.93 -3.16 0.70
N LEU A 104 9.14 -2.39 -0.02
CA LEU A 104 8.97 -2.57 -1.46
C LEU A 104 10.22 -2.12 -2.18
N LYS A 105 10.43 -2.65 -3.38
CA LYS A 105 11.59 -2.32 -4.21
C LYS A 105 11.64 -0.83 -4.47
N ALA A 106 12.63 -0.20 -3.86
CA ALA A 106 12.95 1.20 -4.07
C ALA A 106 14.02 1.32 -5.16
N ARG A 107 14.24 2.55 -5.63
CA ARG A 107 15.33 2.82 -6.55
C ARG A 107 16.71 2.58 -5.94
N ASP A 108 17.68 2.31 -6.80
CA ASP A 108 19.08 2.20 -6.39
C ASP A 108 19.66 3.56 -5.95
N GLY A 109 20.57 3.52 -4.98
CA GLY A 109 21.24 4.70 -4.43
C GLY A 109 20.36 5.49 -3.46
N GLU A 110 20.36 6.82 -3.59
CA GLU A 110 19.48 7.69 -2.80
C GLU A 110 18.02 7.47 -3.21
N ASN A 111 17.22 6.99 -2.25
CA ASN A 111 15.85 6.57 -2.44
C ASN A 111 14.91 7.03 -1.32
N ASP A 112 15.31 8.07 -0.60
CA ASP A 112 14.54 8.64 0.53
C ASP A 112 14.15 7.56 1.56
N GLY A 113 15.11 6.75 1.99
CA GLY A 113 14.85 5.67 2.97
C GLY A 113 13.89 4.58 2.48
N GLY A 114 13.71 4.44 1.17
CA GLY A 114 12.80 3.48 0.55
C GLY A 114 11.46 4.06 0.11
N TYR A 115 11.19 5.35 0.35
CA TYR A 115 9.96 6.02 -0.11
C TYR A 115 9.93 6.29 -1.62
N ALA A 116 11.09 6.31 -2.30
CA ALA A 116 11.15 6.31 -3.76
C ALA A 116 10.94 4.90 -4.32
N VAL A 117 9.67 4.47 -4.42
CA VAL A 117 9.25 3.13 -4.86
C VAL A 117 9.40 2.94 -6.37
N ALA A 118 10.15 1.92 -6.78
CA ALA A 118 10.37 1.54 -8.17
C ALA A 118 9.47 0.38 -8.63
N ASP A 119 9.03 -0.50 -7.71
CA ASP A 119 8.02 -1.51 -8.00
C ASP A 119 7.20 -1.85 -6.74
N TYR A 120 5.87 -1.62 -6.80
CA TYR A 120 4.94 -1.93 -5.70
C TYR A 120 4.65 -3.43 -5.52
N ARG A 121 5.06 -4.28 -6.48
CA ARG A 121 4.79 -5.73 -6.49
C ARG A 121 5.96 -6.57 -6.02
N GLU A 122 7.12 -5.95 -5.80
CA GLU A 122 8.35 -6.65 -5.42
C GLU A 122 8.83 -6.17 -4.05
N ILE A 123 9.27 -7.11 -3.21
CA ILE A 123 10.06 -6.78 -2.01
C ILE A 123 11.47 -6.41 -2.47
N ASP A 124 12.07 -5.42 -1.83
CA ASP A 124 13.46 -5.08 -2.11
C ASP A 124 14.36 -6.32 -1.89
N PRO A 125 15.14 -6.75 -2.89
CA PRO A 125 15.97 -7.95 -2.79
C PRO A 125 16.94 -7.95 -1.61
N ARG A 126 17.27 -6.78 -1.05
CA ARG A 126 18.09 -6.65 0.17
C ARG A 126 17.39 -7.26 1.40
N PHE A 127 16.07 -7.24 1.45
CA PHE A 127 15.28 -7.77 2.56
C PHE A 127 14.80 -9.20 2.31
N GLY A 128 14.62 -9.60 1.05
CA GLY A 128 14.20 -10.94 0.66
C GLY A 128 13.21 -10.95 -0.50
N THR A 129 12.27 -11.87 -0.46
CA THR A 129 11.29 -12.11 -1.54
C THR A 129 9.85 -11.90 -1.05
N MET A 130 8.92 -11.73 -1.99
CA MET A 130 7.49 -11.63 -1.68
C MET A 130 6.95 -12.88 -0.95
N ASP A 131 7.48 -14.06 -1.24
CA ASP A 131 7.10 -15.30 -0.55
C ASP A 131 7.61 -15.34 0.90
N GLN A 132 8.84 -14.88 1.15
CA GLN A 132 9.34 -14.72 2.52
C GLN A 132 8.54 -13.67 3.30
N PHE A 133 8.13 -12.59 2.65
CA PHE A 133 7.25 -11.60 3.27
C PHE A 133 5.89 -12.20 3.64
N ARG A 134 5.28 -13.00 2.75
CA ARG A 134 4.03 -13.73 3.04
C ARG A 134 4.19 -14.69 4.22
N ASP A 135 5.30 -15.42 4.31
CA ASP A 135 5.59 -16.32 5.44
C ASP A 135 5.75 -15.54 6.75
N LEU A 136 6.48 -14.43 6.75
CA LEU A 136 6.61 -13.54 7.90
C LEU A 136 5.24 -13.03 8.39
N VAL A 137 4.41 -12.51 7.48
CA VAL A 137 3.07 -12.01 7.82
C VAL A 137 2.20 -13.12 8.40
N ALA A 138 2.24 -14.32 7.83
CA ALA A 138 1.48 -15.47 8.34
C ALA A 138 1.90 -15.84 9.77
N ARG A 139 3.21 -15.86 10.05
CA ARG A 139 3.75 -16.18 11.39
C ARG A 139 3.43 -15.10 12.41
N LEU A 140 3.58 -13.82 12.06
CA LEU A 140 3.22 -12.71 12.95
C LEU A 140 1.73 -12.76 13.32
N ARG A 141 0.86 -12.98 12.33
CA ARG A 141 -0.58 -13.09 12.56
C ARG A 141 -0.96 -14.29 13.43
N ALA A 142 -0.26 -15.42 13.28
CA ALA A 142 -0.47 -16.59 14.15
C ALA A 142 -0.16 -16.27 15.62
N GLU A 143 0.64 -15.25 15.88
CA GLU A 143 1.00 -14.77 17.21
C GLU A 143 0.19 -13.54 17.65
N GLY A 144 -0.87 -13.19 16.92
CA GLY A 144 -1.72 -12.04 17.23
C GLY A 144 -1.10 -10.69 16.92
N ILE A 145 -0.06 -10.66 16.06
CA ILE A 145 0.63 -9.43 15.66
C ILE A 145 0.08 -8.95 14.30
N HIS A 146 -0.45 -7.73 14.30
CA HIS A 146 -0.87 -7.01 13.10
C HIS A 146 0.33 -6.46 12.33
N VAL A 147 0.27 -6.48 10.99
CA VAL A 147 1.33 -5.97 10.12
C VAL A 147 0.82 -4.74 9.38
N CYS A 148 1.64 -3.69 9.37
CA CYS A 148 1.42 -2.44 8.66
C CYS A 148 2.60 -2.15 7.73
N LEU A 149 2.28 -1.62 6.56
CA LEU A 149 3.21 -1.18 5.53
C LEU A 149 2.85 0.22 5.09
N ASP A 150 3.86 0.97 4.67
CA ASP A 150 3.66 2.19 3.90
C ASP A 150 3.01 1.89 2.54
N TYR A 151 2.06 2.74 2.15
CA TYR A 151 1.50 2.77 0.81
C TYR A 151 1.73 4.15 0.19
N VAL A 152 2.84 4.28 -0.55
CA VAL A 152 3.29 5.55 -1.13
C VAL A 152 2.49 5.85 -2.40
N VAL A 153 1.39 6.59 -2.28
CA VAL A 153 0.47 6.86 -3.40
C VAL A 153 0.69 8.20 -4.09
N ASN A 154 1.42 9.13 -3.47
CA ASN A 154 1.60 10.48 -4.00
C ASN A 154 2.61 10.55 -5.15
N HIS A 155 3.62 9.68 -5.14
CA HIS A 155 4.71 9.70 -6.10
C HIS A 155 5.29 8.29 -6.27
N THR A 156 5.98 8.08 -7.39
CA THR A 156 6.84 6.91 -7.63
C THR A 156 8.29 7.35 -7.79
N ALA A 157 9.22 6.41 -7.74
CA ALA A 157 10.59 6.67 -8.15
C ALA A 157 10.67 7.07 -9.64
N LYS A 158 11.71 7.80 -10.01
CA LYS A 158 11.95 8.24 -11.40
C LYS A 158 12.31 7.10 -12.36
N ASP A 159 12.71 5.95 -11.83
CA ASP A 159 13.04 4.71 -12.51
C ASP A 159 11.93 3.65 -12.38
N HIS A 160 10.78 4.01 -11.83
CA HIS A 160 9.56 3.21 -11.93
C HIS A 160 9.16 3.04 -13.41
N ASP A 161 8.60 1.88 -13.79
CA ASP A 161 8.21 1.58 -15.18
C ASP A 161 7.35 2.70 -15.80
N TRP A 162 6.35 3.17 -15.06
CA TRP A 162 5.51 4.29 -15.48
C TRP A 162 6.31 5.57 -15.78
N ALA A 163 7.27 5.94 -14.95
CA ALA A 163 8.10 7.12 -15.17
C ALA A 163 9.01 6.96 -16.40
N LEU A 164 9.58 5.77 -16.60
CA LEU A 164 10.42 5.47 -17.76
C LEU A 164 9.61 5.53 -19.07
N ARG A 165 8.38 5.02 -19.06
CA ARG A 165 7.47 5.06 -20.22
C ARG A 165 6.96 6.47 -20.52
N ALA A 166 6.70 7.27 -19.48
CA ALA A 166 6.40 8.69 -19.62
C ALA A 166 7.56 9.44 -20.31
N LEU A 167 8.80 9.19 -19.87
CA LEU A 167 10.01 9.76 -20.48
C LEU A 167 10.25 9.28 -21.91
N ALA A 168 9.80 8.06 -22.26
CA ALA A 168 9.85 7.53 -23.62
C ALA A 168 8.80 8.18 -24.56
N GLY A 169 7.93 9.05 -24.04
CA GLY A 169 6.92 9.76 -24.84
C GLY A 169 5.57 9.06 -24.92
N GLU A 170 5.33 8.02 -24.12
CA GLU A 170 4.03 7.33 -24.11
C GLU A 170 2.99 8.18 -23.37
N LYS A 171 2.06 8.79 -24.11
CA LYS A 171 1.09 9.77 -23.59
C LYS A 171 0.30 9.29 -22.36
N GLU A 172 -0.14 8.04 -22.36
CA GLU A 172 -0.87 7.44 -21.24
C GLU A 172 -0.07 7.49 -19.93
N TYR A 173 1.25 7.30 -19.99
CA TYR A 173 2.13 7.33 -18.82
C TYR A 173 2.56 8.76 -18.49
N GLN A 174 2.68 9.64 -19.47
CA GLN A 174 2.88 11.07 -19.22
C GLN A 174 1.72 11.66 -18.41
N ASP A 175 0.49 11.23 -18.69
CA ASP A 175 -0.71 11.68 -17.97
C ASP A 175 -0.81 11.19 -16.52
N LEU A 176 0.07 10.28 -16.10
CA LEU A 176 0.20 9.88 -14.70
C LEU A 176 1.03 10.86 -13.87
N TYR A 177 1.74 11.79 -14.51
CA TYR A 177 2.63 12.75 -13.86
C TYR A 177 2.32 14.18 -14.31
N PHE A 178 2.71 15.16 -13.49
CA PHE A 178 2.69 16.56 -13.90
C PHE A 178 3.94 16.86 -14.73
N MET A 179 3.79 16.88 -16.07
CA MET A 179 4.85 17.19 -17.02
C MET A 179 4.56 18.53 -17.71
N TYR A 180 5.59 19.36 -17.88
CA TYR A 180 5.48 20.68 -18.49
C TYR A 180 6.62 20.90 -19.50
N ASP A 181 6.30 21.50 -20.65
CA ASP A 181 7.28 21.83 -21.69
C ASP A 181 8.17 23.03 -21.30
N THR A 182 7.65 23.92 -20.43
CA THR A 182 8.32 25.12 -19.92
C THR A 182 8.11 25.25 -18.41
N ASP A 183 8.84 26.18 -17.78
CA ASP A 183 8.72 26.49 -16.35
C ASP A 183 7.58 27.48 -16.03
N ASP A 184 6.81 27.94 -17.03
CA ASP A 184 5.76 28.95 -16.85
C ASP A 184 4.67 28.54 -15.85
N VAL A 185 4.26 27.25 -15.89
CA VAL A 185 3.27 26.70 -14.94
C VAL A 185 3.92 26.35 -13.60
N PRO A 186 5.05 25.60 -13.55
CA PRO A 186 5.78 25.37 -12.30
C PRO A 186 6.02 26.63 -11.48
N ARG A 187 6.48 27.74 -12.09
CA ARG A 187 6.76 28.99 -11.38
C ARG A 187 5.53 29.59 -10.67
N LYS A 188 4.33 29.36 -11.20
CA LYS A 188 3.08 29.79 -10.54
C LYS A 188 2.75 28.94 -9.32
N PHE A 189 3.07 27.63 -9.35
CA PHE A 189 2.93 26.78 -8.17
C PHE A 189 3.90 27.21 -7.07
N GLU A 190 5.16 27.54 -7.42
CA GLU A 190 6.18 27.99 -6.47
C GLU A 190 5.79 29.26 -5.68
N GLU A 191 4.85 30.08 -6.18
CA GLU A 191 4.34 31.25 -5.44
C GLU A 191 3.56 30.87 -4.18
N THR A 192 3.04 29.64 -4.10
CA THR A 192 2.11 29.21 -3.03
C THR A 192 2.40 27.85 -2.42
N VAL A 193 3.18 27.00 -3.09
CA VAL A 193 3.57 25.68 -2.58
C VAL A 193 4.78 25.84 -1.66
N PRO A 194 4.71 25.38 -0.39
CA PRO A 194 5.86 25.45 0.52
C PRO A 194 6.92 24.42 0.15
N GLU A 195 8.20 24.79 0.35
CA GLU A 195 9.31 23.84 0.37
C GLU A 195 9.29 23.08 1.71
N VAL A 196 9.44 21.74 1.64
CA VAL A 196 9.36 20.83 2.80
C VAL A 196 10.67 20.07 2.97
#